data_AF-A0A6A4IEP7-F1
#
_entry.id   AF-A0A6A4IEP7-F1
#
_cell.length_a   1.000
_cell.length_b   1.000
_cell.length_c   1.000
_cell.angle_alpha   90.00
_cell.angle_beta   90.00
_cell.angle_gamma   90.00
#
_symmetry.space_group_name_H-M   'P 1'
#
loop_
_entity.id
_entity.type
_entity.pdbx_description
1 polymer ?
#
loop_
_entity_poly.entity_id
_entity_poly.type
_entity_poly.pdbx_seq_one_letter_code
_entity_poly.pdbx_strand_id
1 'polypeptide(L)'
;LRQEYCELELLDEITKCKYENKLSKEVAGIIRNQLIHSYCTWKGEQYVPDTVHENLRWSKEDPFIVSNGTEGAMSWNMFNNGKGKSNIRPKKTYATNP
;
A
#
# COMPACT_ATOMS: atom_id res chain seq x y z
N LEU A 1 0.06 9.09 -6.90
CA LEU A 1 0.93 8.56 -7.98
C LEU A 1 2.38 8.35 -7.55
N ARG A 2 3.08 9.33 -6.95
CA ARG A 2 4.50 9.14 -6.50
C ARG A 2 4.70 7.87 -5.67
N GLN A 3 3.84 7.64 -4.68
CA GLN A 3 3.92 6.46 -3.81
C GLN A 3 3.86 5.14 -4.58
N GLU A 4 2.95 4.99 -5.55
CA GLU A 4 2.82 3.77 -6.34
C GLU A 4 4.09 3.50 -7.16
N TYR A 5 4.73 4.54 -7.69
CA TYR A 5 6.01 4.39 -8.38
C TYR A 5 7.14 4.01 -7.43
N CYS A 6 7.24 4.64 -6.25
CA CYS A 6 8.22 4.23 -5.24
C CYS A 6 8.05 2.76 -4.81
N GLU A 7 6.80 2.32 -4.65
CA GLU A 7 6.49 0.91 -4.35
C GLU A 7 6.93 -0.03 -5.49
N LEU A 8 6.69 0.34 -6.75
CA LEU A 8 7.12 -0.45 -7.90
C LEU A 8 8.65 -0.56 -8.00
N GLU A 9 9.38 0.53 -7.77
CA GLU A 9 10.84 0.53 -7.75
C GLU A 9 11.40 -0.41 -6.66
N LEU A 10 10.79 -0.41 -5.47
CA LEU A 10 11.18 -1.33 -4.40
C LEU A 10 10.89 -2.79 -4.76
N LEU A 11 9.76 -3.08 -5.41
CA LEU A 11 9.45 -4.43 -5.87
C LEU A 11 10.39 -4.92 -6.97
N ASP A 12 10.81 -4.03 -7.87
CA ASP A 12 11.79 -4.35 -8.90
C ASP A 12 13.14 -4.71 -8.26
N GLU A 13 13.61 -3.90 -7.30
CA GLU A 13 14.85 -4.18 -6.57
C GLU A 13 14.78 -5.50 -5.78
N ILE A 14 13.64 -5.82 -5.16
CA ILE A 14 13.41 -7.10 -4.48
C ILE A 14 13.50 -8.26 -5.49
N THR A 15 12.89 -8.10 -6.66
CA THR A 15 12.89 -9.11 -7.73
C THR A 15 14.30 -9.35 -8.25
N LYS A 16 15.07 -8.28 -8.46
CA LYS A 16 16.48 -8.35 -8.83
C LYS A 16 17.31 -9.05 -7.76
N CYS A 17 17.16 -8.67 -6.48
CA CYS A 17 17.84 -9.32 -5.37
C CYS A 17 17.54 -10.83 -5.30
N LYS A 18 16.28 -11.22 -5.58
CA LYS A 18 15.86 -12.62 -5.63
C LYS A 18 16.53 -13.37 -6.79
N TYR A 19 16.54 -12.77 -7.98
CA TYR A 19 17.20 -13.34 -9.15
C TYR A 19 18.70 -13.54 -8.94
N GLU A 20 19.36 -12.57 -8.28
CA GLU A 20 20.79 -12.63 -7.93
C GLU A 20 21.09 -13.51 -6.71
N ASN A 21 20.08 -14.16 -6.08
CA ASN A 21 20.20 -14.92 -4.84
C ASN A 21 20.80 -14.12 -3.65
N LYS A 22 20.61 -12.79 -3.65
CA LYS A 22 21.05 -11.87 -2.58
C LYS A 22 19.94 -11.47 -1.61
N LEU A 23 18.71 -11.91 -1.86
CA LEU A 23 17.58 -11.63 -0.99
C LEU A 23 17.64 -12.47 0.29
N SER A 24 17.56 -11.82 1.45
CA SER A 24 17.50 -12.53 2.73
C SER A 24 16.22 -13.37 2.85
N LYS A 25 16.31 -14.50 3.55
CA LYS A 25 15.16 -15.37 3.85
C LYS A 25 14.12 -14.70 4.77
N GLU A 26 14.52 -13.62 5.45
CA GLU A 26 13.67 -12.82 6.32
C GLU A 26 12.68 -11.94 5.53
N VAL A 27 12.99 -11.66 4.26
CA VAL A 27 12.12 -10.86 3.38
C VAL A 27 11.01 -11.77 2.84
N ALA A 28 9.83 -11.63 3.42
CA ALA A 28 8.64 -12.40 3.05
C ALA A 28 7.37 -11.53 3.10
N GLY A 29 6.37 -11.89 2.30
CA GLY A 29 5.07 -11.23 2.27
C GLY A 29 4.16 -11.86 1.23
N ILE A 30 2.87 -11.98 1.55
CA ILE A 30 1.87 -12.50 0.61
C ILE A 30 1.36 -11.36 -0.28
N ILE A 31 1.18 -10.19 0.31
CA ILE A 31 0.76 -8.97 -0.38
C ILE A 31 1.95 -8.02 -0.59
N ARG A 32 1.84 -7.17 -1.61
CA ARG A 32 2.83 -6.13 -1.95
C ARG A 32 3.34 -5.37 -0.73
N ASN A 33 2.43 -4.84 0.08
CA ASN A 33 2.79 -3.99 1.22
C ASN A 33 3.58 -4.74 2.29
N GLN A 34 3.23 -6.01 2.55
CA GLN A 34 3.99 -6.85 3.49
C GLN A 34 5.40 -7.13 2.98
N LEU A 35 5.54 -7.38 1.67
CA LEU A 35 6.84 -7.67 1.06
C LEU A 35 7.75 -6.44 1.06
N ILE A 36 7.21 -5.26 0.71
CA ILE A 36 7.94 -3.99 0.78
C ILE A 36 8.33 -3.70 2.23
N HIS A 37 7.42 -3.88 3.17
CA HIS A 37 7.70 -3.66 4.59
C HIS A 37 8.82 -4.57 5.10
N SER A 38 8.75 -5.88 4.87
CA SER A 38 9.80 -6.81 5.33
C SER A 38 11.15 -6.53 4.66
N TYR A 39 11.15 -6.13 3.39
CA TYR A 39 12.36 -5.70 2.70
C TYR A 39 12.97 -4.44 3.31
N CYS A 40 12.16 -3.41 3.56
CA CYS A 40 12.61 -2.17 4.21
C CYS A 40 13.09 -2.43 5.64
N THR A 41 12.45 -3.32 6.41
CA THR A 41 12.94 -3.71 7.74
C THR A 41 14.33 -4.35 7.66
N TRP A 42 14.58 -5.19 6.65
CA TRP A 42 15.87 -5.86 6.47
C TRP A 42 16.98 -4.94 5.92
N LYS A 43 16.69 -4.11 4.92
CA LYS A 43 17.67 -3.18 4.31
C LYS A 43 17.90 -1.92 5.15
N GLY A 44 16.86 -1.44 5.83
CA GLY A 44 16.79 -0.15 6.49
C GLY A 44 15.58 0.66 6.02
N GLU A 45 14.86 1.28 6.97
CA GLU A 45 13.61 2.01 6.72
C GLU A 45 13.74 3.19 5.74
N GLN A 46 14.94 3.75 5.60
CA GLN A 46 15.25 4.85 4.69
C GLN A 46 16.10 4.41 3.49
N TYR A 47 16.16 3.10 3.22
CA TYR A 47 16.89 2.59 2.06
C TYR A 47 16.24 3.08 0.78
N VAL A 48 17.04 3.64 -0.13
CA VAL A 48 16.65 4.06 -1.47
C VAL A 48 17.53 3.30 -2.46
N PRO A 49 16.96 2.46 -3.35
CA PRO A 49 17.74 1.81 -4.39
C PRO A 49 18.42 2.83 -5.32
N ASP A 50 19.64 2.53 -5.77
CA ASP A 50 20.39 3.43 -6.67
C ASP A 50 19.72 3.61 -8.04
N THR A 51 18.91 2.63 -8.44
CA THR A 51 18.15 2.61 -9.69
C THR A 51 16.96 3.57 -9.68
N VAL A 52 16.54 4.06 -8.51
CA VAL A 52 15.39 4.95 -8.39
C VAL A 52 15.67 6.29 -9.06
N HIS A 53 14.77 6.67 -9.97
CA HIS A 53 14.79 7.97 -10.64
C HIS A 53 14.78 9.13 -9.61
N GLU A 54 15.51 10.21 -9.88
CA GLU A 54 15.73 11.32 -8.94
C GLU A 54 14.43 11.88 -8.33
N ASN A 55 13.41 12.09 -9.16
CA ASN A 55 12.09 12.59 -8.73
C ASN A 55 11.27 11.63 -7.85
N LEU A 56 11.67 10.37 -7.77
CA LEU A 56 11.03 9.34 -6.94
C LEU A 56 11.83 9.04 -5.67
N ARG A 57 13.04 9.58 -5.52
CA ARG A 57 13.84 9.38 -4.30
C ARG A 57 13.13 9.99 -3.10
N TRP A 58 13.24 9.32 -1.96
CA TRP A 58 12.72 9.78 -0.68
C TRP A 58 13.86 10.08 0.29
N SER A 59 13.60 11.01 1.21
CA SER A 59 14.54 11.43 2.23
C SER A 59 13.80 11.71 3.54
N LYS A 60 14.50 12.26 4.54
CA LYS A 60 13.85 12.66 5.80
C LYS A 60 12.89 13.83 5.60
N GLU A 61 13.16 14.67 4.60
CA GLU A 61 12.35 15.84 4.24
C GLU A 61 11.14 15.46 3.39
N ASP A 62 11.24 14.40 2.58
CA ASP A 62 10.15 13.83 1.78
C ASP A 62 10.09 12.29 1.94
N PRO A 63 9.51 11.79 3.04
CA PRO A 63 9.56 10.38 3.39
C PRO A 63 8.62 9.51 2.57
N PHE A 64 9.05 8.29 2.29
CA PHE A 64 8.19 7.24 1.74
C PHE A 64 7.43 6.53 2.87
N ILE A 65 6.10 6.63 2.86
CA ILE A 65 5.25 6.01 3.87
C ILE A 65 4.91 4.59 3.42
N VAL A 66 5.54 3.60 4.06
CA VAL A 66 5.18 2.20 3.86
C VAL A 66 3.83 1.95 4.53
N SER A 67 2.79 1.68 3.73
CA SER A 67 1.50 1.25 4.27
C SER A 67 1.69 -0.10 4.96
N ASN A 68 1.62 -0.13 6.30
CA ASN A 68 1.48 -1.40 7.00
C ASN A 68 0.13 -1.99 6.55
N GLY A 69 0.13 -3.19 5.97
CA GLY A 69 -1.07 -3.80 5.37
C GLY A 69 -2.21 -4.13 6.36
N THR A 70 -2.19 -3.59 7.58
CA THR A 70 -3.20 -3.76 8.63
C THR A 70 -4.26 -2.66 8.58
N GLU A 71 -3.96 -1.51 7.96
CA GLU A 71 -4.94 -0.46 7.72
C GLU A 71 -5.78 -0.83 6.50
N GLY A 72 -6.85 -1.56 6.82
CA GLY A 72 -7.95 -2.04 6.00
C GLY A 72 -7.97 -1.57 4.55
N ALA A 73 -7.97 -2.56 3.65
CA ALA A 73 -8.59 -2.52 2.32
C ALA A 73 -9.08 -1.12 1.96
N MET A 74 -8.20 -0.31 1.35
CA MET A 74 -8.44 1.08 0.92
C MET A 74 -9.90 1.42 1.04
N SER A 75 -10.33 1.93 2.21
CA SER A 75 -11.72 2.30 2.35
C SER A 75 -11.88 3.41 1.32
N TRP A 76 -12.59 3.11 0.22
CA TRP A 76 -12.96 4.12 -0.75
C TRP A 76 -13.82 5.10 0.01
N ASN A 77 -13.17 6.10 0.62
CA ASN A 77 -13.82 7.20 1.27
C ASN A 77 -14.38 8.02 0.12
N MET A 78 -15.59 7.63 -0.30
CA MET A 78 -16.37 8.36 -1.27
C MET A 78 -16.58 9.75 -0.67
N PHE A 79 -15.83 10.73 -1.16
CA PHE A 79 -16.04 12.13 -0.82
C PHE A 79 -17.43 12.50 -1.33
N ASN A 80 -18.40 12.55 -0.42
CA ASN A 80 -19.73 13.09 -0.71
C ASN A 80 -19.57 14.60 -0.93
N ASN A 81 -19.26 14.99 -2.15
CA ASN A 81 -19.50 16.36 -2.59
C ASN A 81 -21.02 16.54 -2.66
N GLY A 82 -21.57 17.20 -1.64
CA GLY A 82 -23.00 17.29 -1.44
C GLY A 82 -23.74 17.88 -2.65
N LYS A 83 -24.74 17.14 -3.14
CA LYS A 83 -26.17 17.50 -3.19
C LYS A 83 -26.89 16.57 -4.18
N GLY A 84 -27.34 15.42 -3.68
CA GLY A 84 -28.32 14.58 -4.36
C GLY A 84 -29.32 14.09 -3.33
N LYS A 85 -30.55 14.60 -3.36
CA LYS A 85 -31.64 14.10 -2.52
C LYS A 85 -31.93 12.65 -2.94
N SER A 86 -31.43 11.65 -2.20
CA SER A 86 -31.87 10.27 -2.39
C SER A 86 -33.16 10.06 -1.61
N ASN A 87 -34.28 9.89 -2.32
CA ASN A 87 -35.53 9.41 -1.75
C ASN A 87 -35.29 8.02 -1.16
N ILE A 88 -35.16 7.94 0.17
CA ILE A 88 -35.12 6.67 0.88
C ILE A 88 -36.54 6.09 0.81
N ARG A 89 -36.75 5.05 -0.02
CA ARG A 89 -37.94 4.21 0.11
C ARG A 89 -37.86 3.49 1.46
N PRO A 90 -38.92 3.52 2.29
CA PRO A 90 -38.91 2.80 3.56
C PRO A 90 -38.83 1.29 3.29
N LYS A 91 -37.96 0.61 4.04
CA LYS A 91 -37.80 -0.85 4.00
C LYS A 91 -39.10 -1.50 4.51
N LYS A 92 -39.70 -2.39 3.72
CA LYS A 92 -40.79 -3.25 4.18
C LYS A 92 -40.24 -4.20 5.24
N THR A 93 -40.75 -4.11 6.46
CA THR A 93 -40.56 -5.11 7.50
C THR A 93 -41.57 -6.24 7.26
N TYR A 94 -41.11 -7.48 7.21
CA TYR A 94 -41.99 -8.64 7.28
C TYR A 94 -42.15 -8.99 8.75
N ALA A 95 -43.39 -8.93 9.24
CA ALA A 95 -43.74 -9.41 10.57
C ALA A 95 -43.61 -10.94 10.60
N THR A 96 -42.77 -11.46 11.50
CA THR A 96 -42.80 -12.86 11.93
C THR A 96 -44.00 -13.04 12.85
N ASN A 97 -45.00 -13.80 12.40
CA ASN A 97 -46.11 -14.21 13.25
C ASN A 97 -45.70 -15.39 14.16
N PRO A 98 -46.32 -15.51 15.35
CA PRO A 98 -46.00 -16.50 16.38
C PRO A 98 -46.38 -17.94 16.00
#